data_AF-A0A7C4M9H5-F1
#
_entry.id   AF-A0A7C4M9H5-F1
#
_cell.length_a   1.000
_cell.length_b   1.000
_cell.length_c   1.000
_cell.angle_alpha   90.00
_cell.angle_beta   90.00
_cell.angle_gamma   90.00
#
_symmetry.space_group_name_H-M   'P 1'
#
loop_
_entity.id
_entity.type
_entity.pdbx_description
1 polymer ?
#
loop_
_entity_poly.entity_id
_entity_poly.type
_entity_poly.pdbx_seq_one_letter_code
_entity_poly.pdbx_strand_id
1 'polypeptide(L)'
;MKMQTAWNHMNMEVTLEEFLEAWKEHEIKEARKGFQSHLAAYIIVNTFLIFVNLWVSSGTIWFIWPLAGWAIGLAFHGFFSRPSQVIDDIEKKQSYILRIASKRKTTT
;
A
#
# COMPACT_ATOMS: atom_id res chain seq x y z
N MET A 1 -1.94 45.74 13.98
CA MET A 1 -1.06 45.39 12.85
C MET A 1 0.00 44.38 13.29
N LYS A 2 -0.37 43.11 13.48
CA LYS A 2 0.53 41.99 13.85
C LYS A 2 0.10 40.65 13.20
N MET A 3 -0.69 40.70 12.13
CA MET A 3 -1.08 39.48 11.39
C MET A 3 -0.17 39.18 10.20
N GLN A 4 0.63 40.15 9.73
CA GLN A 4 1.53 39.97 8.58
C GLN A 4 2.82 39.21 8.93
N THR A 5 3.25 39.21 10.19
CA THR A 5 4.56 38.66 10.60
C THR A 5 4.58 37.14 10.76
N ALA A 6 3.41 36.49 10.83
CA ALA A 6 3.31 35.02 10.89
C ALA A 6 3.37 34.36 9.49
N TRP A 7 3.05 35.11 8.42
CA TRP A 7 3.07 34.62 7.04
C TRP A 7 4.50 34.46 6.48
N ASN A 8 5.45 35.30 6.92
CA ASN A 8 6.82 35.33 6.39
C ASN A 8 7.73 34.16 6.82
N HIS A 9 7.32 33.33 7.79
CA HIS A 9 8.06 32.12 8.18
C HIS A 9 7.52 30.84 7.54
N MET A 10 6.37 30.90 6.86
CA MET A 10 5.75 29.77 6.15
C MET A 10 5.79 30.00 4.64
N ASN A 11 6.95 30.37 4.10
CA ASN A 11 7.17 30.39 2.66
C ASN A 11 7.23 28.94 2.15
N MET A 12 6.07 28.28 2.09
CA MET A 12 5.88 26.96 1.50
C MET A 12 5.79 27.10 -0.03
N GLU A 13 6.91 27.38 -0.68
CA GLU A 13 7.06 26.94 -2.06
C GLU A 13 7.58 25.49 -2.02
N VAL A 14 6.73 24.56 -1.59
CA VAL A 14 7.03 23.14 -1.78
C VAL A 14 7.13 22.91 -3.28
N THR A 15 8.29 22.49 -3.75
CA THR A 15 8.49 22.26 -5.18
C THR A 15 7.66 21.05 -5.62
N LEU A 16 7.29 20.99 -6.90
CA LEU A 16 6.56 19.83 -7.44
C LEU A 16 7.35 18.53 -7.24
N GLU A 17 8.67 18.60 -7.34
CA GLU A 17 9.57 17.45 -7.14
C GLU A 17 9.53 16.96 -5.70
N GLU A 18 9.65 17.85 -4.70
CA GLU A 18 9.53 17.48 -3.28
C GLU A 18 8.16 16.89 -2.95
N PHE A 19 7.08 17.47 -3.50
CA PHE A 19 5.74 16.93 -3.31
C PHE A 19 5.58 15.52 -3.92
N LEU A 20 6.11 15.30 -5.13
CA LEU A 20 6.05 14.01 -5.82
C LEU A 20 6.85 12.93 -5.09
N GLU A 21 8.05 13.25 -4.59
CA GLU A 21 8.86 12.33 -3.81
C GLU A 21 8.18 11.97 -2.48
N ALA A 22 7.64 12.97 -1.76
CA ALA A 22 6.89 12.72 -0.53
C ALA A 22 5.64 11.86 -0.76
N TRP A 23 4.90 12.10 -1.86
CA TRP A 23 3.76 11.29 -2.24
C TRP A 23 4.16 9.85 -2.61
N LYS A 24 5.24 9.68 -3.37
CA LYS A 24 5.79 8.36 -3.75
C LYS A 24 6.20 7.56 -2.51
N GLU A 25 6.91 8.18 -1.58
CA GLU A 25 7.30 7.53 -0.32
C GLU A 25 6.07 7.11 0.50
N HIS A 26 5.05 7.98 0.57
CA HIS A 26 3.80 7.69 1.26
C HIS A 26 3.08 6.48 0.66
N GLU A 27 2.93 6.41 -0.67
CA GLU A 27 2.27 5.29 -1.37
C GLU A 27 2.99 3.95 -1.11
N ILE A 28 4.33 3.94 -1.17
CA ILE A 28 5.13 2.74 -0.87
C ILE A 28 4.91 2.28 0.57
N LYS A 29 4.85 3.22 1.51
CA LYS A 29 4.63 2.94 2.93
C LYS A 29 3.23 2.38 3.18
N GLU A 30 2.20 2.93 2.54
CA GLU A 30 0.82 2.44 2.67
C GLU A 30 0.66 1.04 2.06
N ALA A 31 1.25 0.77 0.89
CA ALA A 31 1.26 -0.57 0.31
C ALA A 31 1.88 -1.61 1.27
N ARG A 32 3.01 -1.25 1.91
CA ARG A 32 3.66 -2.12 2.91
C ARG A 32 2.79 -2.35 4.14
N LYS A 33 2.16 -1.30 4.68
CA LYS A 33 1.26 -1.42 5.83
C LYS A 33 0.03 -2.29 5.50
N GLY A 34 -0.55 -2.11 4.32
CA GLY A 34 -1.65 -2.93 3.83
C GLY A 34 -1.28 -4.41 3.85
N PHE A 35 -0.16 -4.79 3.25
CA PHE A 35 0.33 -6.17 3.30
C PHE A 35 0.59 -6.68 4.72
N GLN A 36 1.23 -5.86 5.57
CA GLN A 36 1.49 -6.24 6.97
C GLN A 36 0.21 -6.53 7.74
N SER A 37 -0.87 -5.78 7.51
CA SER A 37 -2.16 -6.04 8.15
C SER A 37 -2.75 -7.39 7.76
N HIS A 38 -2.69 -7.75 6.47
CA HIS A 38 -3.13 -9.06 5.98
C HIS A 38 -2.25 -10.20 6.49
N LEU A 39 -0.93 -9.99 6.55
CA LEU A 39 0.01 -10.95 7.12
C LEU A 39 -0.25 -11.20 8.61
N ALA A 40 -0.50 -10.13 9.37
CA ALA A 40 -0.84 -10.24 10.79
C ALA A 40 -2.16 -11.00 10.99
N ALA A 41 -3.20 -10.66 10.23
CA ALA A 41 -4.48 -11.36 10.27
C ALA A 41 -4.31 -12.85 9.91
N TYR A 42 -3.52 -13.15 8.88
CA TYR A 42 -3.22 -14.52 8.47
C TYR A 42 -2.59 -15.32 9.62
N ILE A 43 -1.56 -14.78 10.28
CA ILE A 43 -0.87 -15.46 11.38
C ILE A 43 -1.81 -15.68 12.56
N ILE A 44 -2.52 -14.61 13.00
CA ILE A 44 -3.38 -14.66 14.18
C ILE A 44 -4.52 -15.65 13.98
N VAL A 45 -5.26 -15.51 12.87
CA VAL A 45 -6.43 -16.35 12.59
C VAL A 45 -6.01 -17.79 12.40
N ASN A 46 -4.98 -18.09 11.59
CA ASN A 46 -4.58 -19.48 11.37
C ASN A 46 -4.00 -20.13 12.62
N THR A 47 -3.25 -19.40 13.45
CA THR A 47 -2.79 -19.93 14.75
C THR A 47 -3.98 -20.31 15.64
N PHE A 48 -5.02 -19.47 15.69
CA PHE A 48 -6.25 -19.77 16.40
C PHE A 48 -6.97 -21.00 15.81
N LEU A 49 -7.11 -21.10 14.49
CA LEU A 49 -7.76 -22.24 13.84
C LEU A 49 -7.00 -23.55 14.06
N ILE A 50 -5.66 -23.53 14.01
CA ILE A 50 -4.82 -24.68 14.35
C ILE A 50 -5.11 -25.13 15.77
N PHE A 51 -5.10 -24.19 16.73
CA PHE A 51 -5.38 -24.50 18.13
C PHE A 51 -6.77 -25.11 18.31
N VAL A 52 -7.81 -24.50 17.73
CA VAL A 52 -9.18 -25.00 17.80
C VAL A 52 -9.28 -26.40 17.19
N ASN A 53 -8.67 -26.63 16.04
CA ASN A 53 -8.74 -27.93 15.39
C ASN A 53 -8.09 -29.02 16.26
N LEU A 54 -6.88 -28.77 16.77
CA LEU A 54 -6.16 -29.76 17.58
C LEU A 54 -6.83 -30.00 18.94
N TRP A 55 -7.47 -28.98 19.52
CA TRP A 55 -8.13 -29.10 20.81
C TRP A 55 -9.52 -29.74 20.74
N VAL A 56 -10.34 -29.35 19.76
CA VAL A 56 -11.75 -29.75 19.68
C VAL A 56 -11.95 -31.01 18.82
N SER A 57 -11.14 -31.19 17.77
CA SER A 57 -11.33 -32.27 16.80
C SER A 57 -9.99 -32.77 16.25
N SER A 58 -9.17 -33.35 17.13
CA SER A 58 -7.84 -33.87 16.77
C SER A 58 -7.89 -35.02 15.75
N GLY A 59 -9.02 -35.70 15.60
CA GLY A 59 -9.22 -36.78 14.64
C GLY A 59 -9.45 -36.33 13.19
N THR A 60 -9.58 -35.03 12.92
CA THR A 60 -9.78 -34.51 11.56
C THR A 60 -9.02 -33.20 11.38
N ILE A 61 -7.97 -33.21 10.56
CA ILE A 61 -7.16 -32.02 10.29
C ILE A 61 -7.82 -31.16 9.21
N TRP A 62 -8.64 -30.20 9.62
CA TRP A 62 -9.34 -29.28 8.72
C TRP A 62 -8.68 -27.91 8.60
N PHE A 63 -7.83 -27.49 9.56
CA PHE A 63 -7.17 -26.18 9.52
C PHE A 63 -6.27 -26.00 8.28
N ILE A 64 -5.84 -27.10 7.64
CA ILE A 64 -4.98 -27.08 6.46
C ILE A 64 -5.63 -26.37 5.27
N TRP A 65 -6.96 -26.46 5.15
CA TRP A 65 -7.72 -25.86 4.05
C TRP A 65 -7.73 -24.33 4.11
N PRO A 66 -8.14 -23.67 5.22
CA PRO A 66 -8.01 -22.21 5.34
C PRO A 66 -6.56 -21.76 5.31
N LEU A 67 -5.62 -22.51 5.90
CA LEU A 67 -4.19 -22.19 5.85
C LEU A 67 -3.69 -22.12 4.40
N ALA A 68 -3.90 -23.18 3.62
CA ALA A 68 -3.45 -23.25 2.23
C ALA A 68 -4.18 -22.24 1.34
N GLY A 69 -5.52 -22.15 1.47
CA GLY A 69 -6.33 -21.25 0.65
C GLY A 69 -5.96 -19.78 0.87
N TRP A 70 -5.75 -19.36 2.12
CA TRP A 70 -5.37 -17.99 2.42
C TRP A 70 -3.89 -17.71 2.14
N ALA A 71 -3.00 -18.71 2.25
CA ALA A 71 -1.58 -18.55 1.93
C ALA A 71 -1.39 -18.08 0.48
N ILE A 72 -2.20 -18.61 -0.44
CA ILE A 72 -2.16 -18.22 -1.86
C ILE A 72 -2.55 -16.74 -2.01
N GLY A 73 -3.66 -16.31 -1.42
CA GLY A 73 -4.09 -14.91 -1.46
C GLY A 73 -3.06 -13.95 -0.85
N LEU A 74 -2.45 -14.35 0.27
CA LEU A 74 -1.38 -13.60 0.92
C LEU A 74 -0.13 -13.51 0.04
N ALA A 75 0.24 -14.58 -0.66
CA ALA A 75 1.38 -14.58 -1.59
C ALA A 75 1.17 -13.60 -2.74
N PHE A 76 -0.04 -13.56 -3.32
CA PHE A 76 -0.38 -12.56 -4.34
C PHE A 76 -0.33 -11.13 -3.79
N HIS A 77 -0.93 -10.86 -2.63
CA HIS A 77 -0.84 -9.55 -2.00
C HIS A 77 0.61 -9.12 -1.73
N GLY A 78 1.44 -10.04 -1.24
CA GLY A 78 2.87 -9.78 -1.01
C GLY A 78 3.62 -9.49 -2.30
N PHE A 79 3.30 -10.18 -3.40
CA PHE A 79 3.90 -9.94 -4.71
C PHE A 79 3.56 -8.54 -5.26
N PHE A 80 2.29 -8.14 -5.20
CA PHE A 80 1.86 -6.83 -5.70
C PHE A 80 2.21 -5.66 -4.77
N SER A 81 2.41 -5.92 -3.47
CA SER A 81 2.81 -4.88 -2.51
C SER A 81 4.32 -4.60 -2.50
N ARG A 82 5.10 -5.20 -3.42
CA ARG A 82 6.55 -4.98 -3.50
C ARG A 82 6.84 -3.55 -3.95
N PRO A 83 7.84 -2.87 -3.36
CA PRO A 83 8.19 -1.51 -3.73
C PRO A 83 8.44 -1.33 -5.23
N SER A 84 9.06 -2.29 -5.90
CA SER A 84 9.29 -2.24 -7.35
C SER A 84 7.98 -2.15 -8.14
N GLN A 85 6.98 -2.97 -7.82
CA GLN A 85 5.69 -2.94 -8.50
C GLN A 85 4.92 -1.64 -8.23
N VAL A 86 4.98 -1.14 -6.99
CA VAL A 86 4.35 0.15 -6.63
C VAL A 86 5.00 1.30 -7.40
N ILE A 87 6.33 1.31 -7.52
CA ILE A 87 7.06 2.33 -8.28
C ILE A 87 6.72 2.25 -9.77
N ASP A 88 6.72 1.06 -10.37
CA ASP A 88 6.35 0.85 -11.77
C ASP A 88 4.94 1.40 -12.08
N ASP A 89 3.99 1.19 -11.16
CA ASP A 89 2.61 1.68 -11.28
C ASP A 89 2.51 3.20 -11.13
N ILE A 90 3.31 3.79 -10.24
CA ILE A 90 3.42 5.25 -10.10
C ILE A 90 3.97 5.88 -11.38
N GLU A 91 5.03 5.33 -11.95
CA GLU A 91 5.65 5.83 -13.18
C GLU A 91 4.70 5.72 -14.38
N LYS A 92 3.94 4.62 -14.48
CA LYS A 92 2.90 4.46 -15.50
C LYS A 92 1.79 5.51 -15.35
N LYS A 93 1.33 5.77 -14.12
CA LYS A 93 0.32 6.81 -13.83
C LYS A 93 0.84 8.19 -14.20
N GLN A 94 2.08 8.53 -13.85
CA GLN A 94 2.71 9.80 -14.22
C GLN A 94 2.79 9.97 -15.74
N SER A 95 3.28 8.94 -16.45
CA SER A 95 3.37 8.92 -17.92
C SER A 95 2.00 9.11 -18.59
N TYR A 96 0.96 8.51 -18.03
CA TYR A 96 -0.41 8.67 -18.49
C TYR A 96 -0.93 10.11 -18.30
N ILE A 97 -0.69 10.70 -17.12
CA ILE A 97 -1.11 12.06 -16.79
C ILE A 97 -0.40 13.09 -17.70
N LEU A 98 0.89 12.90 -17.96
CA LEU A 98 1.64 13.78 -18.87
C LEU A 98 1.10 13.71 -20.30
N ARG A 99 0.70 12.53 -20.77
CA ARG A 99 0.08 12.35 -22.11
C ARG A 99 -1.25 13.11 -22.23
N ILE A 100 -2.11 13.07 -21.20
CA ILE A 100 -3.39 13.80 -21.23
C ILE A 100 -3.19 15.31 -21.08
N ALA A 101 -2.24 15.76 -20.24
CA ALA A 101 -1.94 17.17 -20.05
C ALA A 101 -1.33 17.79 -21.32
N SER A 102 -0.45 17.05 -21.99
CA SER A 102 0.14 17.42 -23.28
C SER A 102 -0.94 17.62 -24.35
N LYS A 103 -1.88 16.66 -24.50
CA LYS A 103 -3.00 16.78 -25.44
C LYS A 103 -3.89 18.00 -25.18
N ARG A 104 -4.10 18.39 -23.91
CA ARG A 104 -4.91 19.56 -23.57
C ARG A 104 -4.25 20.86 -24.00
N LYS A 105 -2.93 20.99 -23.80
CA LYS A 105 -2.17 22.19 -24.18
C LYS A 105 -2.09 22.43 -25.69
N THR A 106 -2.14 21.38 -26.52
CA THR A 106 -2.08 21.50 -27.98
C THR A 106 -3.43 21.81 -28.63
N THR A 107 -4.53 21.78 -27.87
CA THR A 107 -5.90 21.97 -28.37
C THR A 107 -6.49 23.32 -27.96
N THR A 108 -5.68 24.21 -27.36
CA THR A 108 -6.02 25.59 -26.98
C THR A 108 -5.09 26.55 -27.70
#